data_AF-A0AAU7XAZ3-F1
#
_entry.id   AF-A0AAU7XAZ3-F1
#
_cell.length_a   1.000
_cell.length_b   1.000
_cell.length_c   1.000
_cell.angle_alpha   90.00
_cell.angle_beta   90.00
_cell.angle_gamma   90.00
#
_symmetry.space_group_name_H-M   'P 1'
#
loop_
_entity.id
_entity.type
_entity.pdbx_description
1 polymer ?
#
loop_
_entity_poly.entity_id
_entity_poly.type
_entity_poly.pdbx_seq_one_letter_code
_entity_poly.pdbx_strand_id
1 'polypeptide(L)'
;MTREREIKKVLGPLARRREDLFYNRGCFFLTPIRHLIRNVWIKPSFWGPGPIDVNWGVALTFEPIAYLGWRYGEQVSRGAGWDVSAPGIAERVWDLMEAEALPPLHRIETLDDLDRFVKDRGSADSESTLLLAAARGDFTYCDQYLDARLARPSDFKERKERERTLAPLISARDRAGIARLLHEWEAFRIKALKLEKYWVPSPFPVESEG
;
A
#
# COMPACT_ATOMS: atom_id res chain seq x y z
N MET A 1 -19.18 -18.00 -7.32
CA MET A 1 -18.50 -17.07 -6.39
C MET A 1 -17.20 -17.75 -5.99
N THR A 2 -16.07 -17.30 -6.52
CA THR A 2 -14.77 -17.86 -6.17
C THR A 2 -14.47 -17.51 -4.73
N ARG A 3 -14.40 -18.52 -3.86
CA ARG A 3 -14.27 -18.29 -2.42
C ARG A 3 -12.81 -17.99 -2.10
N GLU A 4 -12.54 -17.04 -1.21
CA GLU A 4 -11.18 -16.73 -0.72
C GLU A 4 -10.42 -17.99 -0.30
N ARG A 5 -11.14 -18.97 0.26
CA ARG A 5 -10.61 -20.29 0.63
C ARG A 5 -10.06 -21.08 -0.56
N GLU A 6 -10.68 -20.99 -1.72
CA GLU A 6 -10.26 -21.67 -2.96
C GLU A 6 -9.01 -21.02 -3.53
N ILE A 7 -8.99 -19.69 -3.63
CA ILE A 7 -7.79 -18.91 -4.02
C ILE A 7 -6.62 -19.27 -3.10
N LYS A 8 -6.85 -19.28 -1.78
CA LYS A 8 -5.82 -19.66 -0.80
C LYS A 8 -5.33 -21.10 -1.00
N LYS A 9 -6.21 -22.05 -1.31
CA LYS A 9 -5.84 -23.46 -1.50
C LYS A 9 -4.97 -23.64 -2.75
N VAL A 10 -5.32 -22.96 -3.84
CA VAL A 10 -4.66 -23.12 -5.15
C VAL A 10 -3.37 -22.29 -5.21
N LEU A 11 -3.42 -21.02 -4.79
CA LEU A 11 -2.34 -20.06 -5.00
C LEU A 11 -1.48 -19.86 -3.75
N GLY A 12 -2.03 -20.03 -2.54
CA GLY A 12 -1.28 -19.87 -1.30
C GLY A 12 0.06 -20.64 -1.22
N PRO A 13 0.15 -21.90 -1.72
CA PRO A 13 1.42 -22.62 -1.76
C PRO A 13 2.52 -21.96 -2.60
N LEU A 14 2.17 -21.11 -3.57
CA LEU A 14 3.13 -20.41 -4.44
C LEU A 14 4.05 -19.47 -3.64
N ALA A 15 3.60 -18.96 -2.50
CA ALA A 15 4.41 -18.10 -1.64
C ALA A 15 5.67 -18.81 -1.12
N ARG A 16 5.72 -20.14 -1.13
CA ARG A 16 6.90 -20.91 -0.72
C ARG A 16 8.01 -20.95 -1.78
N ARG A 17 7.73 -20.48 -3.00
CA ARG A 17 8.71 -20.49 -4.10
C ARG A 17 9.79 -19.42 -3.94
N ARG A 18 9.52 -18.37 -3.15
CA ARG A 18 10.47 -17.30 -2.87
C ARG A 18 10.45 -16.93 -1.40
N GLU A 19 11.63 -16.67 -0.84
CA GLU A 19 11.78 -16.33 0.58
C GLU A 19 11.27 -14.92 0.92
N ASP A 20 11.21 -14.04 -0.09
CA ASP A 20 10.78 -12.66 0.06
C ASP A 20 9.27 -12.46 -0.07
N LEU A 21 8.49 -13.55 -0.19
CA LEU A 21 7.05 -13.52 -0.33
C LEU A 21 6.34 -14.30 0.78
N PHE A 22 5.19 -13.78 1.21
CA PHE A 22 4.23 -14.55 2.01
C PHE A 22 2.80 -14.29 1.56
N TYR A 23 1.93 -15.29 1.77
CA TYR A 23 0.51 -15.18 1.46
C TYR A 23 -0.31 -14.87 2.70
N ASN A 24 -1.12 -13.81 2.65
CA ASN A 24 -2.07 -13.44 3.69
C ASN A 24 -3.34 -12.85 3.06
N ARG A 25 -4.52 -13.32 3.49
CA ARG A 25 -5.84 -12.75 3.12
C ARG A 25 -6.02 -12.39 1.63
N GLY A 26 -5.72 -13.32 0.71
CA GLY A 26 -5.92 -13.08 -0.73
C GLY A 26 -4.79 -12.31 -1.42
N CYS A 27 -3.72 -11.98 -0.71
CA CYS A 27 -2.60 -11.21 -1.24
C CYS A 27 -1.27 -11.94 -1.00
N PHE A 28 -0.36 -11.77 -1.95
CA PHE A 28 1.07 -11.98 -1.74
C PHE A 28 1.69 -10.67 -1.31
N PHE A 29 2.50 -10.68 -0.27
CA PHE A 29 3.19 -9.51 0.25
C PHE A 29 4.70 -9.73 0.16
N LEU A 30 5.42 -8.67 -0.20
CA LEU A 30 6.88 -8.69 -0.15
C LEU A 30 7.38 -8.37 1.26
N THR A 31 8.46 -9.03 1.66
CA THR A 31 9.18 -8.78 2.91
C THR A 31 10.54 -8.10 2.68
N PRO A 32 11.09 -7.39 3.68
CA PRO A 32 10.43 -6.97 4.91
C PRO A 32 9.38 -5.89 4.64
N ILE A 33 8.40 -5.77 5.54
CA ILE A 33 7.46 -4.65 5.57
C ILE A 33 8.06 -3.58 6.47
N ARG A 34 8.25 -2.37 5.95
CA ARG A 34 8.69 -1.19 6.70
C ARG A 34 7.61 -0.11 6.59
N HIS A 35 7.94 1.03 5.98
CA HIS A 35 6.99 2.12 5.69
C HIS A 35 6.05 1.85 4.50
N LEU A 36 6.31 0.80 3.73
CA LEU A 36 5.56 0.44 2.53
C LEU A 36 5.03 -0.99 2.62
N ILE A 37 3.78 -1.18 2.18
CA ILE A 37 3.16 -2.48 1.92
C ILE A 37 3.15 -2.71 0.41
N ARG A 38 4.00 -3.63 -0.03
CA ARG A 38 4.15 -4.03 -1.44
C ARG A 38 3.45 -5.36 -1.64
N ASN A 39 2.46 -5.41 -2.51
CA ASN A 39 1.61 -6.59 -2.61
C ASN A 39 1.13 -6.89 -4.03
N VAL A 40 0.85 -8.17 -4.25
CA VAL A 40 0.05 -8.67 -5.36
C VAL A 40 -1.28 -9.15 -4.80
N TRP A 41 -2.35 -8.48 -5.15
CA TRP A 41 -3.71 -8.83 -4.75
C TRP A 41 -4.40 -9.67 -5.81
N ILE A 42 -4.94 -10.81 -5.38
CA ILE A 42 -5.75 -11.69 -6.22
C ILE A 42 -7.18 -11.66 -5.70
N LYS A 43 -8.08 -11.08 -6.50
CA LYS A 43 -9.48 -10.88 -6.12
C LYS A 43 -10.42 -11.49 -7.17
N PRO A 44 -11.66 -11.84 -6.80
CA PRO A 44 -12.68 -12.14 -7.79
C PRO A 44 -12.84 -10.99 -8.78
N SER A 45 -12.98 -11.32 -10.05
CA SER A 45 -13.18 -10.32 -11.10
C SER A 45 -14.56 -9.67 -10.99
N PHE A 46 -14.65 -8.42 -11.45
CA PHE A 46 -15.90 -7.67 -11.48
C PHE A 46 -16.90 -8.23 -12.51
N TRP A 47 -16.42 -8.93 -13.54
CA TRP A 47 -17.22 -9.40 -14.67
C TRP A 47 -18.07 -10.65 -14.42
N GLY A 48 -18.00 -11.23 -13.21
CA GLY A 48 -18.87 -12.31 -12.81
C GLY A 48 -18.23 -13.29 -11.83
N PRO A 49 -19.03 -14.24 -11.29
CA PRO A 49 -18.54 -15.27 -10.40
C PRO A 49 -17.63 -16.26 -11.14
N GLY A 50 -16.42 -16.50 -10.64
CA GLY A 50 -15.50 -17.50 -11.22
C GLY A 50 -14.12 -16.93 -11.53
N PRO A 51 -14.03 -15.95 -12.44
CA PRO A 51 -12.76 -15.34 -12.80
C PRO A 51 -12.11 -14.61 -11.62
N ILE A 52 -10.78 -14.67 -11.55
CA ILE A 52 -9.92 -13.88 -10.69
C ILE A 52 -9.17 -12.83 -11.51
N ASP A 53 -8.90 -11.68 -10.87
CA ASP A 53 -8.01 -10.65 -11.37
C ASP A 53 -6.76 -10.58 -10.50
N VAL A 54 -5.62 -10.37 -11.16
CA VAL A 54 -4.31 -10.21 -10.53
C VAL A 54 -3.91 -8.75 -10.66
N ASN A 55 -3.64 -8.12 -9.53
CA ASN A 55 -3.28 -6.72 -9.42
C ASN A 55 -2.03 -6.62 -8.55
N TRP A 56 -1.17 -5.64 -8.81
CA TRP A 56 -0.14 -5.25 -7.85
C TRP A 56 -0.44 -3.85 -7.31
N GLY A 57 0.11 -3.52 -6.15
CA GLY A 57 0.02 -2.19 -5.59
C GLY A 57 1.00 -1.94 -4.45
N VAL A 58 1.19 -0.66 -4.16
CA VAL A 58 2.00 -0.16 -3.04
C VAL A 58 1.14 0.76 -2.19
N ALA A 59 1.12 0.53 -0.88
CA ALA A 59 0.43 1.37 0.09
C ALA A 59 1.41 1.81 1.19
N LEU A 60 1.14 2.94 1.84
CA LEU A 60 1.90 3.39 3.01
C LEU A 60 1.49 2.56 4.23
N THR A 61 2.37 2.23 5.16
CA THR A 61 1.95 1.57 6.41
C THR A 61 1.32 2.53 7.42
N PHE A 62 1.59 3.83 7.30
CA PHE A 62 1.23 4.87 8.26
C PHE A 62 0.00 5.69 7.83
N GLU A 63 -0.98 5.05 7.20
CA GLU A 63 -2.33 5.63 7.06
C GLU A 63 -3.21 5.12 8.20
N PRO A 64 -4.05 5.97 8.83
CA PRO A 64 -4.91 5.57 9.94
C PRO A 64 -6.16 4.79 9.48
N ILE A 65 -5.96 3.73 8.69
CA ILE A 65 -7.02 2.86 8.15
C ILE A 65 -6.73 1.38 8.39
N ALA A 66 -7.78 0.58 8.57
CA ALA A 66 -7.69 -0.83 8.92
C ALA A 66 -7.71 -1.80 7.72
N TYR A 67 -7.64 -1.28 6.49
CA TYR A 67 -7.67 -2.06 5.25
C TYR A 67 -6.49 -1.70 4.35
N LEU A 68 -6.15 -2.56 3.39
CA LEU A 68 -4.94 -2.43 2.57
C LEU A 68 -4.97 -1.20 1.65
N GLY A 69 -6.15 -0.82 1.17
CA GLY A 69 -6.32 0.24 0.18
C GLY A 69 -5.72 -0.15 -1.17
N TRP A 70 -6.39 0.18 -2.27
CA TRP A 70 -5.76 0.06 -3.59
C TRP A 70 -5.08 1.40 -3.89
N ARG A 71 -3.77 1.45 -3.72
CA ARG A 71 -2.95 2.62 -4.04
C ARG A 71 -1.82 2.20 -4.98
N TYR A 72 -1.45 3.13 -5.87
CA TYR A 72 -0.23 3.09 -6.68
C TYR A 72 0.07 1.75 -7.35
N GLY A 73 -0.89 1.22 -8.09
CA GLY A 73 -0.86 -0.13 -8.63
C GLY A 73 -1.65 -0.30 -9.91
N GLU A 74 -1.59 -1.49 -10.50
CA GLU A 74 -2.24 -1.82 -11.76
C GLU A 74 -2.80 -3.24 -11.76
N GLN A 75 -3.82 -3.44 -12.58
CA GLN A 75 -4.27 -4.76 -12.95
C GLN A 75 -3.34 -5.31 -14.05
N VAL A 76 -2.75 -6.48 -13.80
CA VAL A 76 -1.89 -7.18 -14.77
C VAL A 76 -2.64 -8.27 -15.52
N SER A 77 -3.70 -8.84 -14.94
CA SER A 77 -4.59 -9.75 -15.66
C SER A 77 -5.41 -8.99 -16.71
N ARG A 78 -5.30 -9.36 -17.98
CA ARG A 78 -6.07 -8.75 -19.07
C ARG A 78 -7.23 -9.66 -19.49
N GLY A 79 -8.35 -9.06 -19.91
CA GLY A 79 -9.51 -9.77 -20.44
C GLY A 79 -10.57 -10.15 -19.39
N ALA A 80 -11.34 -11.21 -19.65
CA ALA A 80 -12.51 -11.63 -18.86
C ALA A 80 -12.20 -12.24 -17.47
N GLY A 81 -10.98 -12.02 -16.95
CA GLY A 81 -10.44 -12.64 -15.74
C GLY A 81 -10.19 -14.15 -15.90
N TRP A 82 -9.56 -14.77 -14.90
CA TRP A 82 -9.06 -16.15 -15.02
C TRP A 82 -9.81 -17.14 -14.12
N ASP A 83 -10.26 -18.27 -14.65
CA ASP A 83 -10.91 -19.30 -13.83
C ASP A 83 -9.91 -19.99 -12.89
N VAL A 84 -10.12 -19.87 -11.57
CA VAL A 84 -9.27 -20.50 -10.54
C VAL A 84 -9.39 -22.03 -10.51
N SER A 85 -10.44 -22.60 -11.09
CA SER A 85 -10.61 -24.04 -11.21
C SER A 85 -9.93 -24.61 -12.47
N ALA A 86 -9.44 -23.75 -13.37
CA ALA A 86 -8.80 -24.20 -14.59
C ALA A 86 -7.46 -24.92 -14.33
N PRO A 87 -7.18 -26.05 -15.01
CA PRO A 87 -5.89 -26.71 -14.91
C PRO A 87 -4.73 -25.76 -15.22
N GLY A 88 -3.66 -25.85 -14.42
CA GLY A 88 -2.45 -25.04 -14.58
C GLY A 88 -2.58 -23.57 -14.20
N ILE A 89 -3.71 -23.13 -13.62
CA ILE A 89 -3.91 -21.72 -13.25
C ILE A 89 -2.84 -21.20 -12.28
N ALA A 90 -2.37 -22.03 -11.36
CA ALA A 90 -1.37 -21.64 -10.38
C ALA A 90 -0.05 -21.23 -11.05
N GLU A 91 0.40 -22.01 -12.04
CA GLU A 91 1.60 -21.67 -12.82
C GLU A 91 1.38 -20.43 -13.66
N ARG A 92 0.24 -20.30 -14.34
CA ARG A 92 -0.05 -19.08 -15.12
C ARG A 92 -0.05 -17.82 -14.26
N VAL A 93 -0.62 -17.90 -13.06
CA VAL A 93 -0.63 -16.77 -12.12
C VAL A 93 0.78 -16.47 -11.66
N TRP A 94 1.55 -17.50 -11.35
CA TRP A 94 2.95 -17.35 -10.96
C TRP A 94 3.77 -16.68 -12.07
N ASP A 95 3.69 -17.18 -13.30
CA ASP A 95 4.41 -16.62 -14.44
C ASP A 95 4.04 -15.15 -14.68
N LEU A 96 2.74 -14.81 -14.60
CA LEU A 96 2.28 -13.42 -14.71
C LEU A 96 2.81 -12.54 -13.56
N MET A 97 2.84 -13.09 -12.34
CA MET A 97 3.39 -12.37 -11.20
C MET A 97 4.88 -12.08 -11.39
N GLU A 98 5.67 -13.07 -11.81
CA GLU A 98 7.11 -12.90 -12.02
C GLU A 98 7.42 -11.96 -13.19
N ALA A 99 6.63 -12.01 -14.25
CA ALA A 99 6.84 -11.18 -15.44
C ALA A 99 6.38 -9.73 -15.25
N GLU A 100 5.23 -9.50 -14.62
CA GLU A 100 4.56 -8.19 -14.65
C GLU A 100 4.32 -7.55 -13.27
N ALA A 101 4.10 -8.34 -12.22
CA ALA A 101 3.68 -7.80 -10.92
C ALA A 101 4.85 -7.56 -9.95
N LEU A 102 5.77 -8.52 -9.82
CA LEU A 102 6.89 -8.44 -8.88
C LEU A 102 7.98 -7.44 -9.30
N PRO A 103 8.36 -7.31 -10.59
CA PRO A 103 9.40 -6.38 -11.00
C PRO A 103 9.17 -4.92 -10.58
N PRO A 104 7.98 -4.30 -10.76
CA PRO A 104 7.76 -2.94 -10.26
C PRO A 104 7.79 -2.86 -8.73
N LEU A 105 7.27 -3.88 -8.02
CA LEU A 105 7.27 -3.91 -6.55
C LEU A 105 8.70 -3.95 -5.97
N HIS A 106 9.65 -4.62 -6.64
CA HIS A 106 11.05 -4.64 -6.22
C HIS A 106 11.79 -3.32 -6.49
N ARG A 107 11.27 -2.46 -7.36
CA ARG A 107 11.86 -1.14 -7.61
C ARG A 107 11.41 -0.08 -6.61
N ILE A 108 10.29 -0.31 -5.92
CA ILE A 108 9.69 0.64 -4.99
C ILE A 108 9.92 0.14 -3.58
N GLU A 109 11.08 0.45 -2.98
CA GLU A 109 11.45 -0.07 -1.65
C GLU A 109 11.39 0.99 -0.55
N THR A 110 11.58 2.25 -0.94
CA THR A 110 11.67 3.39 -0.03
C THR A 110 10.57 4.41 -0.29
N LEU A 111 10.38 5.33 0.66
CA LEU A 111 9.50 6.47 0.48
C LEU A 111 9.91 7.33 -0.73
N ASP A 112 11.22 7.46 -1.00
CA ASP A 112 11.78 8.17 -2.16
C ASP A 112 11.43 7.48 -3.48
N ASP A 113 11.48 6.14 -3.51
CA ASP A 113 11.10 5.40 -4.72
C ASP A 113 9.61 5.52 -5.02
N LEU A 114 8.78 5.50 -3.97
CA LEU A 114 7.35 5.71 -4.14
C LEU A 114 7.07 7.15 -4.61
N ASP A 115 7.71 8.15 -4.02
CA ASP A 115 7.54 9.56 -4.43
C ASP A 115 7.88 9.75 -5.92
N ARG A 116 9.03 9.21 -6.35
CA ARG A 116 9.46 9.22 -7.76
C ARG A 116 8.42 8.54 -8.65
N PHE A 117 7.98 7.34 -8.27
CA PHE A 117 7.01 6.57 -9.02
C PHE A 117 5.66 7.31 -9.19
N VAL A 118 5.17 7.95 -8.14
CA VAL A 118 3.91 8.71 -8.15
C VAL A 118 4.02 9.94 -9.06
N LYS A 119 5.14 10.67 -8.97
CA LYS A 119 5.44 11.83 -9.81
C LYS A 119 5.53 11.46 -11.29
N ASP A 120 6.24 10.39 -11.62
CA ASP A 120 6.40 9.93 -13.01
C ASP A 120 5.07 9.52 -13.64
N ARG A 121 4.12 8.99 -12.85
CA ARG A 121 2.77 8.66 -13.32
C ARG A 121 1.83 9.85 -13.46
N GLY A 122 2.19 11.04 -12.98
CA GLY A 122 1.27 12.17 -12.88
C GLY A 122 0.06 11.87 -11.99
N SER A 123 0.18 10.92 -11.05
CA SER A 123 -0.93 10.52 -10.19
C SER A 123 -1.13 11.54 -9.07
N ALA A 124 -2.27 12.22 -9.08
CA ALA A 124 -2.63 13.27 -8.12
C ALA A 124 -3.31 12.71 -6.84
N ASP A 125 -2.86 11.57 -6.30
CA ASP A 125 -3.38 11.10 -4.99
C ASP A 125 -2.84 11.94 -3.84
N SER A 126 -3.34 13.18 -3.78
CA SER A 126 -2.87 14.25 -2.91
C SER A 126 -2.87 13.88 -1.41
N GLU A 127 -3.71 12.93 -0.99
CA GLU A 127 -3.77 12.47 0.40
C GLU A 127 -2.52 11.72 0.85
N SER A 128 -2.17 10.69 0.08
CA SER A 128 -1.00 9.87 0.31
C SER A 128 0.27 10.71 0.11
N THR A 129 0.21 11.72 -0.76
CA THR A 129 1.28 12.71 -0.92
C THR A 129 1.49 13.60 0.32
N LEU A 130 0.43 14.02 1.03
CA LEU A 130 0.60 14.75 2.31
C LEU A 130 1.34 13.89 3.34
N LEU A 131 0.93 12.63 3.50
CA LEU A 131 1.58 11.71 4.45
C LEU A 131 3.04 11.46 4.08
N LEU A 132 3.31 11.26 2.79
CA LEU A 132 4.67 11.11 2.28
C LEU A 132 5.51 12.36 2.54
N ALA A 133 4.97 13.54 2.30
CA ALA A 133 5.63 14.82 2.57
C ALA A 133 5.92 14.99 4.08
N ALA A 134 4.94 14.71 4.94
CA ALA A 134 5.12 14.80 6.39
C ALA A 134 6.19 13.81 6.91
N ALA A 135 6.17 12.57 6.42
CA ALA A 135 7.18 11.54 6.75
C ALA A 135 8.59 11.93 6.30
N ARG A 136 8.70 12.72 5.23
CA ARG A 136 9.97 13.28 4.73
C ARG A 136 10.40 14.57 5.40
N GLY A 137 9.50 15.22 6.14
CA GLY A 137 9.70 16.59 6.61
C GLY A 137 9.65 17.65 5.50
N ASP A 138 9.00 17.37 4.36
CA ASP A 138 8.73 18.37 3.31
C ASP A 138 7.58 19.28 3.75
N PHE A 139 7.92 20.19 4.65
CA PHE A 139 6.98 21.13 5.24
C PHE A 139 6.44 22.15 4.23
N THR A 140 7.21 22.48 3.19
CA THR A 140 6.75 23.37 2.12
C THR A 140 5.59 22.76 1.36
N TYR A 141 5.67 21.48 0.97
CA TYR A 141 4.54 20.79 0.34
C TYR A 141 3.38 20.65 1.31
N CYS A 142 3.65 20.31 2.58
CA CYS A 142 2.60 20.18 3.59
C CYS A 142 1.77 21.45 3.74
N ASP A 143 2.41 22.62 3.82
CA ASP A 143 1.70 23.90 3.93
C ASP A 143 0.85 24.17 2.69
N GLN A 144 1.41 24.00 1.49
CA GLN A 144 0.68 24.20 0.24
C GLN A 144 -0.55 23.30 0.14
N TYR A 145 -0.43 22.04 0.56
CA TYR A 145 -1.54 21.10 0.60
C TYR A 145 -2.62 21.56 1.60
N LEU A 146 -2.23 21.96 2.82
CA LEU A 146 -3.15 22.38 3.87
C LEU A 146 -3.87 23.69 3.49
N ASP A 147 -3.18 24.65 2.88
CA ASP A 147 -3.77 25.89 2.36
C ASP A 147 -4.80 25.62 1.26
N ALA A 148 -4.44 24.76 0.30
CA ALA A 148 -5.38 24.33 -0.75
C ALA A 148 -6.60 23.60 -0.16
N ARG A 149 -6.42 22.88 0.96
CA ARG A 149 -7.49 22.19 1.67
C ARG A 149 -8.40 23.10 2.48
N LEU A 150 -7.87 24.16 3.09
CA LEU A 150 -8.70 25.19 3.70
C LEU A 150 -9.64 25.83 2.68
N ALA A 151 -9.15 26.06 1.45
CA ALA A 151 -9.98 26.56 0.36
C ALA A 151 -11.02 25.54 -0.15
N ARG A 152 -10.73 24.23 -0.04
CA ARG A 152 -11.60 23.14 -0.51
C ARG A 152 -11.59 21.95 0.47
N PRO A 153 -12.38 22.03 1.56
CA PRO A 153 -12.46 20.98 2.56
C PRO A 153 -12.91 19.65 1.93
N SER A 154 -12.36 18.55 2.42
CA SER A 154 -12.80 17.21 2.04
C SER A 154 -14.08 16.84 2.75
N ASP A 155 -15.03 16.15 2.12
CA ASP A 155 -16.20 15.60 2.84
C ASP A 155 -15.94 14.25 3.52
N PHE A 156 -14.87 13.55 3.13
CA PHE A 156 -14.49 12.26 3.71
C PHE A 156 -14.02 12.40 5.16
N LYS A 157 -14.73 11.74 6.08
CA LYS A 157 -14.51 11.82 7.53
C LYS A 157 -13.10 11.40 7.93
N GLU A 158 -12.60 10.30 7.38
CA GLU A 158 -11.26 9.78 7.65
C GLU A 158 -10.19 10.78 7.25
N ARG A 159 -10.40 11.48 6.13
CA ARG A 159 -9.49 12.53 5.66
C ARG A 159 -9.49 13.72 6.62
N LYS A 160 -10.67 14.19 7.03
CA LYS A 160 -10.82 15.30 8.00
C LYS A 160 -10.11 15.00 9.32
N GLU A 161 -10.31 13.80 9.86
CA GLU A 161 -9.72 13.42 11.15
C GLU A 161 -8.19 13.35 11.09
N ARG A 162 -7.66 12.83 9.98
CA ARG A 162 -6.22 12.78 9.73
C ARG A 162 -5.61 14.17 9.59
N GLU A 163 -6.25 15.05 8.82
CA GLU A 163 -5.81 16.45 8.67
C GLU A 163 -5.88 17.19 10.01
N ARG A 164 -6.94 16.98 10.80
CA ARG A 164 -7.11 17.56 12.14
C ARG A 164 -6.00 17.17 13.12
N THR A 165 -5.50 15.94 13.03
CA THR A 165 -4.46 15.42 13.92
C THR A 165 -3.06 15.80 13.45
N LEU A 166 -2.80 15.81 12.14
CA LEU A 166 -1.47 16.08 11.57
C LEU A 166 -1.18 17.57 11.39
N ALA A 167 -2.16 18.39 11.02
CA ALA A 167 -1.96 19.81 10.70
C ALA A 167 -1.36 20.65 11.85
N PRO A 168 -1.77 20.48 13.13
CA PRO A 168 -1.15 21.21 14.23
C PRO A 168 0.35 20.90 14.39
N LEU A 169 0.75 19.63 14.17
CA LEU A 169 2.14 19.20 14.26
C LEU A 169 2.97 19.76 13.10
N ILE A 170 2.40 19.77 11.88
CA ILE A 170 3.01 20.40 10.70
C ILE A 170 3.22 21.90 10.94
N SER A 171 2.21 22.59 11.46
CA SER A 171 2.25 24.04 11.73
C SER A 171 3.32 24.38 12.77
N ALA A 172 3.44 23.57 13.83
CA ALA A 172 4.46 23.72 14.86
C ALA A 172 5.86 23.24 14.44
N ARG A 173 6.01 22.64 13.24
CA ARG A 173 7.23 21.93 12.80
C ARG A 173 7.70 20.89 13.82
N ASP A 174 6.75 20.27 14.52
CA ASP A 174 7.00 19.28 15.56
C ASP A 174 7.41 17.94 14.92
N ARG A 175 8.67 17.85 14.47
CA ARG A 175 9.22 16.66 13.81
C ARG A 175 9.06 15.41 14.69
N ALA A 176 9.31 15.54 15.99
CA ALA A 176 9.17 14.45 16.95
C ALA A 176 7.71 14.03 17.13
N GLY A 177 6.79 14.98 17.23
CA GLY A 177 5.35 14.72 17.29
C GLY A 177 4.81 14.06 16.03
N ILE A 178 5.27 14.49 14.84
CA ILE A 178 4.93 13.87 13.57
C ILE A 178 5.44 12.42 13.55
N ALA A 179 6.72 12.20 13.82
CA ALA A 179 7.30 10.86 13.84
C ALA A 179 6.53 9.91 14.77
N ARG A 180 6.23 10.36 15.99
CA ARG A 180 5.43 9.59 16.96
C ARG A 180 4.05 9.24 16.40
N LEU A 181 3.33 10.21 15.82
CA LEU A 181 2.01 9.99 15.25
C LEU A 181 2.06 8.98 14.07
N LEU A 182 3.07 9.09 13.22
CA LEU A 182 3.25 8.17 12.08
C LEU A 182 3.56 6.74 12.55
N HIS A 183 4.40 6.57 13.58
CA HIS A 183 4.66 5.27 14.21
C HIS A 183 3.41 4.67 14.84
N GLU A 184 2.58 5.48 15.49
CA GLU A 184 1.29 5.03 16.05
C GLU A 184 0.35 4.51 14.94
N TRP A 185 0.24 5.25 13.84
CA TRP A 185 -0.56 4.83 12.69
C TRP A 185 0.00 3.59 12.00
N GLU A 186 1.33 3.51 11.84
CA GLU A 186 2.02 2.33 11.31
C GLU A 186 1.71 1.09 12.15
N ALA A 187 1.91 1.16 13.47
CA ALA A 187 1.63 0.05 14.38
C ALA A 187 0.15 -0.36 14.35
N PHE A 188 -0.77 0.61 14.34
CA PHE A 188 -2.20 0.34 14.22
C PHE A 188 -2.54 -0.43 12.95
N ARG A 189 -2.05 0.05 11.80
CA ARG A 189 -2.37 -0.54 10.49
C ARG A 189 -1.76 -1.93 10.33
N ILE A 190 -0.50 -2.10 10.73
CA ILE A 190 0.19 -3.40 10.71
C ILE A 190 -0.58 -4.44 11.52
N LYS A 191 -1.08 -4.05 12.71
CA LYS A 191 -1.92 -4.91 13.55
C LYS A 191 -3.26 -5.23 12.92
N ALA A 192 -3.95 -4.23 12.35
CA ALA A 192 -5.24 -4.44 11.70
C ALA A 192 -5.16 -5.42 10.51
N LEU A 193 -4.06 -5.35 9.75
CA LEU A 193 -3.81 -6.19 8.59
C LEU A 193 -3.20 -7.56 8.92
N LYS A 194 -2.81 -7.79 10.19
CA LYS A 194 -2.14 -9.00 10.66
C LYS A 194 -0.78 -9.23 10.00
N LEU A 195 0.02 -8.16 9.89
CA LEU A 195 1.32 -8.16 9.21
C LEU A 195 2.51 -8.08 10.20
N GLU A 196 2.25 -8.08 11.50
CA GLU A 196 3.23 -7.85 12.58
C GLU A 196 4.47 -8.74 12.44
N LYS A 197 4.28 -10.01 12.08
CA LYS A 197 5.37 -10.99 11.94
C LYS A 197 6.43 -10.58 10.92
N TYR A 198 6.05 -9.83 9.89
CA TYR A 198 6.92 -9.45 8.77
C TYR A 198 7.28 -7.96 8.78
N TRP A 199 6.78 -7.24 9.77
CA TRP A 199 7.06 -5.82 9.97
C TRP A 199 8.38 -5.64 10.70
N VAL A 200 9.22 -4.79 10.13
CA VAL A 200 10.50 -4.36 10.70
C VAL A 200 10.40 -2.85 10.87
N PRO A 201 10.10 -2.36 12.09
CA PRO A 201 10.07 -0.93 12.35
C PRO A 201 11.38 -0.25 11.92
N SER A 202 11.27 0.92 11.32
CA SER A 202 12.41 1.75 10.90
C SER A 202 12.11 3.22 11.19
N PRO A 203 13.13 4.08 11.42
CA PRO A 203 12.90 5.50 11.60
C PRO A 203 12.36 6.14 10.31
N PHE A 204 11.43 7.07 10.45
CA PHE A 204 11.00 7.93 9.35
C PHE A 204 12.09 8.96 9.02
N PRO A 205 12.21 9.42 7.76
CA PRO A 205 13.19 10.45 7.39
C PRO A 205 13.06 11.75 8.21
N VAL A 206 11.84 12.14 8.60
CA VAL A 206 11.58 13.33 9.43
C VAL A 206 12.29 13.28 10.81
N GLU A 207 12.67 12.10 11.28
CA GLU A 207 13.43 11.89 12.54
C GLU A 207 14.91 12.23 12.41
N SER A 208 15.47 12.25 11.20
CA SER A 208 16.92 12.31 10.97
C SER A 208 17.48 13.74 10.87
N GLU A 209 16.63 14.76 10.79
CA GLU A 209 17.02 16.17 10.60
C GLU A 209 16.53 17.06 11.76
N GLY A 210 16.84 16.65 12.99
CA GLY A 210 16.61 17.41 14.23
C GLY A 210 17.86 18.09 14.75
#